data_AF-A0A523P2Z8-F1
#
_entry.id   AF-A0A523P2Z8-F1
#
_cell.length_a   1.000
_cell.length_b   1.000
_cell.length_c   1.000
_cell.angle_alpha   90.00
_cell.angle_beta   90.00
_cell.angle_gamma   90.00
#
_symmetry.space_group_name_H-M   'P 1'
#
loop_
_entity.id
_entity.type
_entity.pdbx_description
1 polymer ?
#
loop_
_entity_poly.entity_id
_entity_poly.type
_entity_poly.pdbx_seq_one_letter_code
_entity_poly.pdbx_strand_id
1 'polypeptide(L)' 'PKNQLMMHKLMINGAIDNMGLNSTQHMATLFDGITRHSPEGLWWKERAEQVGFLKAVQERDSGEPIAAQAEKSVPPLPRD' A
#
# COMPACT_ATOMS: atom_id res chain seq x y z
N PRO A 1 38.81 -10.81 7.14
CA PRO A 1 38.33 -10.21 5.87
C PRO A 1 37.09 -9.28 6.00
N LYS A 2 36.98 -8.46 7.05
CA LYS A 2 35.81 -7.56 7.25
C LYS A 2 35.80 -6.36 6.30
N ASN A 3 36.98 -5.82 5.99
CA ASN A 3 37.17 -4.74 5.01
C ASN A 3 36.65 -5.12 3.62
N GLN A 4 36.95 -6.34 3.16
CA GLN A 4 36.49 -6.85 1.88
C GLN A 4 34.97 -6.92 1.81
N LEU A 5 34.32 -7.45 2.86
CA LEU A 5 32.86 -7.52 2.93
C LEU A 5 32.20 -6.14 2.91
N MET A 6 32.79 -5.14 3.59
CA MET A 6 32.28 -3.77 3.56
C MET A 6 32.35 -3.16 2.15
N MET A 7 33.47 -3.34 1.45
CA MET A 7 33.62 -2.85 0.07
C MET A 7 32.55 -3.45 -0.86
N HIS A 8 32.29 -4.75 -0.76
CA HIS A 8 31.25 -5.41 -1.55
C HIS A 8 29.84 -4.89 -1.21
N LYS A 9 29.54 -4.68 0.07
CA LYS A 9 28.24 -4.12 0.49
C LYS A 9 28.04 -2.71 -0.07
N LEU A 10 29.05 -1.84 0.02
CA LEU A 10 28.95 -0.48 -0.50
C LEU A 10 28.76 -0.46 -2.02
N MET A 11 29.48 -1.32 -2.76
CA MET A 11 29.31 -1.44 -4.21
C MET A 11 27.90 -1.90 -4.61
N ILE A 12 27.37 -2.95 -3.96
CA ILE A 12 26.04 -3.49 -4.26
C ILE A 12 24.95 -2.50 -3.85
N ASN A 13 25.05 -1.92 -2.65
CA ASN A 13 24.09 -0.92 -2.18
C ASN A 13 24.05 0.29 -3.11
N GLY A 14 25.20 0.79 -3.55
CA GLY A 14 25.26 1.92 -4.49
C GLY A 14 24.53 1.65 -5.81
N ALA A 15 24.62 0.42 -6.34
CA ALA A 15 23.84 0.04 -7.52
C ALA A 15 22.33 0.05 -7.24
N ILE A 16 21.90 -0.46 -6.08
CA ILE A 16 20.49 -0.49 -5.66
C ILE A 16 19.94 0.91 -5.42
N ASP A 17 20.70 1.77 -4.76
CA ASP A 17 20.31 3.16 -4.50
C ASP A 17 20.14 3.93 -5.82
N ASN A 18 21.07 3.73 -6.78
CA ASN A 18 20.98 4.31 -8.12
C ASN A 18 19.78 3.80 -8.95
N MET A 19 19.29 2.58 -8.67
CA MET A 19 18.03 2.07 -9.26
C MET A 19 16.78 2.74 -8.68
N GLY A 20 16.93 3.67 -7.73
CA GLY A 20 15.83 4.50 -7.23
C GLY A 20 15.14 3.97 -5.97
N LEU A 21 15.78 3.07 -5.23
CA LEU A 21 15.23 2.45 -4.00
C LEU A 21 14.57 3.47 -3.06
N ASN A 22 15.23 4.60 -2.83
CA ASN A 22 14.74 5.66 -1.93
C ASN A 22 13.41 6.26 -2.42
N SER A 23 13.33 6.62 -3.71
CA SER A 23 12.11 7.18 -4.31
C SER A 23 10.95 6.19 -4.26
N THR A 24 11.22 4.91 -4.58
CA THR A 24 10.21 3.85 -4.49
C THR A 24 9.70 3.65 -3.06
N GLN A 25 10.58 3.67 -2.04
CA GLN A 25 10.16 3.54 -0.64
C GLN A 25 9.32 4.73 -0.15
N HIS A 26 9.69 5.96 -0.52
CA HIS A 26 8.89 7.14 -0.20
C HIS A 26 7.49 7.04 -0.80
N MET A 27 7.40 6.67 -2.07
CA MET A 27 6.11 6.50 -2.75
C MET A 27 5.28 5.38 -2.13
N ALA A 28 5.91 4.25 -1.75
CA ALA A 28 5.23 3.16 -1.07
C ALA A 28 4.60 3.60 0.25
N THR A 29 5.32 4.41 1.04
CA THR A 29 4.81 4.95 2.32
C THR A 29 3.63 5.89 2.10
N LEU A 30 3.73 6.75 1.09
CA LEU A 30 2.64 7.66 0.73
C LEU A 30 1.39 6.88 0.30
N PHE A 31 1.53 5.90 -0.59
CA PHE A 31 0.40 5.10 -1.08
C PHE A 31 -0.20 4.22 0.01
N ASP A 32 0.61 3.66 0.91
CA ASP A 32 0.11 2.96 2.09
C ASP A 32 -0.72 3.90 2.98
N GLY A 33 -0.27 5.15 3.18
CA GLY A 33 -1.08 6.19 3.83
C GLY A 33 -2.42 6.45 3.13
N ILE A 34 -2.42 6.58 1.80
CA ILE A 34 -3.64 6.78 1.01
C ILE A 34 -4.59 5.59 1.14
N THR A 35 -4.11 4.35 1.00
CA THR A 35 -4.96 3.14 1.08
C THR A 35 -5.65 2.98 2.43
N ARG A 36 -5.01 3.39 3.54
CA ARG A 36 -5.62 3.32 4.87
C ARG A 36 -6.67 4.40 5.14
N HIS A 37 -6.67 5.47 4.36
CA HIS A 37 -7.60 6.60 4.49
C HIS A 37 -8.54 6.75 3.28
N SER A 38 -8.47 5.82 2.32
CA SER A 38 -9.40 5.78 1.21
C SER A 38 -10.79 5.36 1.72
N PRO A 39 -11.86 5.66 0.97
CA PRO A 39 -13.21 5.18 1.30
C PRO A 39 -13.28 3.66 1.51
N GLU A 40 -12.59 2.90 0.67
CA GLU A 40 -12.50 1.44 0.74
C GLU A 40 -11.74 0.98 1.99
N GLY A 41 -10.62 1.65 2.31
CA GLY A 41 -9.83 1.37 3.51
C GLY A 41 -10.60 1.64 4.81
N LEU A 42 -11.35 2.75 4.85
CA LEU A 42 -12.23 3.08 5.98
C LEU A 42 -13.38 2.08 6.11
N TRP A 43 -14.04 1.73 5.00
CA TRP A 43 -15.08 0.69 5.01
C TRP A 43 -14.54 -0.65 5.51
N TRP A 44 -13.35 -1.06 5.04
CA TRP A 44 -12.77 -2.34 5.44
C TRP A 44 -12.39 -2.35 6.93
N LYS A 45 -11.90 -1.22 7.44
CA LYS A 45 -11.66 -1.01 8.87
C LYS A 45 -12.95 -1.19 9.68
N GLU A 46 -14.03 -0.50 9.29
CA GLU A 46 -15.34 -0.61 9.96
C GLU A 46 -15.87 -2.05 9.90
N ARG A 47 -15.71 -2.74 8.76
CA ARG A 47 -16.08 -4.15 8.62
C ARG A 47 -15.30 -5.04 9.58
N ALA A 48 -13.98 -4.84 9.67
CA ALA A 48 -13.13 -5.59 10.59
C ALA A 48 -13.48 -5.35 12.07
N GLU A 49 -13.92 -4.14 12.43
CA GLU A 49 -14.42 -3.81 13.78
C GLU A 49 -15.76 -4.51 14.09
N GLN A 50 -16.64 -4.67 13.09
CA GLN A 50 -17.96 -5.28 13.26
C GLN A 50 -17.95 -6.80 13.35
N VAL A 51 -17.21 -7.48 12.46
CA VAL A 51 -17.22 -8.96 12.36
C VAL A 51 -15.95 -9.62 12.87
N GLY A 52 -14.98 -8.82 13.30
CA GLY A 52 -13.65 -9.27 13.69
C GLY A 52 -12.70 -9.41 12.49
N PHE A 53 -11.41 -9.19 12.76
CA PHE A 53 -10.36 -9.13 11.74
C PHE A 53 -10.28 -10.38 10.86
N LEU A 54 -10.30 -11.58 11.47
CA LEU A 54 -10.17 -12.84 10.72
C LEU A 54 -11.30 -13.05 9.71
N LYS A 55 -12.53 -12.67 10.07
CA LYS A 55 -13.68 -12.79 9.17
C LYS A 55 -13.59 -11.78 8.03
N ALA A 56 -13.22 -10.54 8.34
CA ALA A 56 -13.03 -9.49 7.32
C ALA A 56 -11.88 -9.81 6.34
N VAL A 57 -10.82 -10.49 6.79
CA VAL A 57 -9.75 -11.00 5.91
C VAL A 57 -10.28 -12.12 5.01
N GLN A 58 -11.04 -13.07 5.56
CA GLN A 58 -11.65 -14.13 4.75
C GLN A 58 -12.55 -13.57 3.65
N GLU A 59 -13.33 -12.52 3.96
CA GLU A 59 -14.20 -11.84 2.99
C GLU A 59 -13.42 -11.07 1.93
N ARG A 60 -12.32 -10.41 2.31
CA ARG A 60 -11.43 -9.72 1.34
C ARG A 60 -10.78 -10.69 0.38
N ASP A 61 -10.34 -11.84 0.90
CA ASP A 61 -9.56 -12.82 0.13
C ASP A 61 -10.44 -13.85 -0.58
N SER A 62 -11.77 -13.81 -0.43
CA SER A 62 -12.69 -14.78 -1.05
C SER A 62 -12.84 -14.61 -2.56
N GLY A 63 -12.44 -13.46 -3.11
CA GLY A 63 -12.64 -13.10 -4.53
C GLY A 63 -14.06 -12.63 -4.86
N GLU A 64 -14.96 -12.59 -3.88
CA GLU A 64 -16.30 -12.02 -4.04
C GLU A 64 -16.24 -10.48 -4.04
N PRO A 65 -17.15 -9.80 -4.75
CA PRO A 65 -17.24 -8.35 -4.67
C PRO A 65 -17.55 -7.89 -3.23
N ILE A 66 -16.61 -7.18 -2.64
CA ILE A 66 -16.77 -6.51 -1.34
C ILE A 66 -16.74 -5.00 -1.54
N ALA A 67 -17.34 -4.26 -0.62
CA ALA A 67 -17.27 -2.80 -0.60
C ALA A 67 -17.82 -2.08 -1.86
N ALA A 68 -18.68 -2.70 -2.66
CA ALA A 68 -19.25 -2.08 -3.88
C ALA A 68 -19.94 -0.72 -3.64
N GLN A 69 -20.38 -0.49 -2.41
CA GLN A 69 -20.99 0.77 -1.95
C GLN A 69 -19.99 1.81 -1.43
N ALA A 70 -18.74 1.42 -1.17
CA ALA A 70 -17.68 2.29 -0.65
C ALA A 70 -16.88 2.97 -1.77
N GLU A 71 -16.92 2.43 -3.00
CA GLU A 71 -16.30 3.04 -4.17
C GLU A 71 -16.91 4.42 -4.42
N LYS A 72 -16.14 5.49 -4.19
CA LYS A 72 -16.61 6.85 -4.49
C LYS A 72 -16.59 7.06 -5.99
N SER A 73 -17.77 7.27 -6.59
CA SER A 73 -17.85 7.75 -7.97
C SER A 73 -17.11 9.07 -8.10
N VAL A 74 -16.23 9.19 -9.11
CA VAL A 74 -15.56 10.45 -9.42
C VAL A 74 -16.64 11.50 -9.72
N PRO A 75 -16.68 12.65 -9.02
CA PRO A 75 -17.62 13.71 -9.35
C PRO A 75 -17.41 14.14 -10.80
N PRO A 76 -18.48 14.52 -11.53
CA PRO A 76 -18.35 14.91 -12.93
C PRO A 76 -17.34 16.05 -13.06
N LEU A 77 -16.46 15.95 -14.06
CA LEU A 77 -15.50 17.01 -14.35
C LEU A 77 -16.24 18.36 -14.52
N PRO A 78 -15.68 19.46 -13.99
CA PRO A 78 -16.21 20.79 -14.27
C PRO A 78 -16.33 20.96 -15.78
N ARG A 79 -17.51 21.36 -16.25
CA ARG A 79 -17.66 21.83 -17.62
C ARG A 79 -17.39 23.32 -17.57
N ASP A 80 -16.41 23.76 -18.35
CA ASP A 80 -16.19 25.18 -18.66
C ASP A 80 -17.46 25.81 -19.28
#